data_AF-A0A0C5WR01-F1
#
_entry.id   AF-A0A0C5WR01-F1
#
_cell.length_a   1.000
_cell.length_b   1.000
_cell.length_c   1.000
_cell.angle_alpha   90.00
_cell.angle_beta   90.00
_cell.angle_gamma   90.00
#
_symmetry.space_group_name_H-M   'P 1'
#
loop_
_entity.id
_entity.type
_entity.pdbx_description
1 polymer ?
#
loop_
_entity_poly.entity_id
_entity_poly.type
_entity_poly.pdbx_seq_one_letter_code
_entity_poly.pdbx_strand_id
1 'polypeptide(L)' 'MSELDSMPLAADELEALRLVDLNGLSQQDAAQELGVSRQTLGNIVSAARHKVASALVKGMALELDSVAKPNNEKEPSCQ' A
#
# COMPACT_ATOMS: atom_id res chain seq x y z
N MET A 1 -20.88 1.38 -16.70
CA MET A 1 -19.53 1.86 -16.35
C MET A 1 -18.71 0.61 -16.10
N SER A 2 -17.63 0.39 -16.84
CA SER A 2 -16.78 -0.78 -16.62
C SER A 2 -16.03 -0.59 -15.31
N GLU A 3 -16.10 -1.57 -14.41
CA GLU A 3 -15.25 -1.60 -13.22
C GLU A 3 -13.79 -1.74 -13.67
N LEU A 4 -12.91 -0.91 -13.11
CA LEU A 4 -11.48 -1.01 -13.34
C LEU A 4 -10.94 -2.11 -12.42
N ASP A 5 -10.03 -2.93 -12.92
CA ASP A 5 -9.26 -3.82 -12.05
C ASP A 5 -8.53 -2.97 -10.99
N SER A 6 -8.46 -3.47 -9.76
CA SER A 6 -7.82 -2.77 -8.65
C SER A 6 -6.50 -3.41 -8.24
N MET A 7 -5.57 -2.56 -7.80
CA MET A 7 -4.27 -2.94 -7.27
C MET A 7 -4.20 -2.47 -5.81
N PRO A 8 -4.23 -3.40 -4.83
CA PRO A 8 -4.20 -3.03 -3.42
C PRO A 8 -2.79 -2.61 -2.98
N LEU A 9 -2.69 -1.44 -2.38
CA LEU A 9 -1.50 -0.92 -1.73
C LEU A 9 -1.71 -0.93 -0.21
N ALA A 10 -0.87 -1.69 0.48
CA ALA A 10 -0.93 -1.80 1.93
C ALA A 10 -0.55 -0.48 2.61
N ALA A 11 -1.00 -0.28 3.85
CA ALA A 11 -0.64 0.90 4.63
C ALA A 11 0.89 1.09 4.75
N ASP A 12 1.62 0.01 5.04
CA ASP A 12 3.08 0.04 5.17
C ASP A 12 3.78 0.39 3.85
N GLU A 13 3.22 -0.08 2.72
CA GLU A 13 3.72 0.24 1.38
C GLU A 13 3.50 1.71 1.04
N LEU A 14 2.31 2.24 1.35
CA LEU A 14 2.00 3.66 1.19
C LEU A 14 2.92 4.53 2.05
N GLU A 15 3.11 4.14 3.31
CA GLU A 15 3.94 4.89 4.25
C GLU A 15 5.42 4.84 3.85
N ALA A 16 5.91 3.71 3.35
CA ALA A 16 7.26 3.59 2.82
C ALA A 16 7.49 4.49 1.59
N LEU A 17 6.52 4.58 0.67
CA LEU A 17 6.58 5.53 -0.44
C LEU A 17 6.58 6.98 0.07
N ARG A 18 5.77 7.30 1.09
CA ARG A 18 5.72 8.63 1.70
C ARG A 18 7.07 9.03 2.29
N LEU A 19 7.70 8.14 3.06
CA LEU A 19 8.96 8.44 3.73
C LEU A 19 10.13 8.52 2.74
N VAL A 20 10.26 7.51 1.87
CA VAL A 20 11.44 7.39 0.99
C VAL A 20 11.29 8.22 -0.28
N ASP A 21 10.19 8.05 -1.01
CA ASP A 21 10.05 8.61 -2.36
C ASP A 21 9.47 10.04 -2.33
N LEU A 22 8.57 10.37 -1.39
CA LEU A 22 8.00 11.72 -1.26
C LEU A 22 8.83 12.64 -0.35
N ASN A 23 9.19 12.18 0.85
CA ASN A 23 9.93 13.00 1.83
C ASN A 23 11.45 12.93 1.65
N GLY A 24 11.95 11.98 0.84
CA GLY A 24 13.38 11.86 0.55
C GLY A 24 14.23 11.35 1.72
N LEU A 25 13.64 10.65 2.70
CA LEU A 25 14.40 10.08 3.81
C LEU A 25 15.36 9.00 3.32
N SER A 26 16.47 8.83 4.03
CA SER A 26 17.33 7.68 3.82
C SER A 26 16.57 6.38 4.16
N GLN A 27 16.95 5.26 3.53
CA GLN A 27 16.35 3.97 3.88
C GLN A 27 16.61 3.56 5.33
N GLN A 28 17.64 4.11 5.98
CA GLN A 28 17.89 3.80 7.37
C GLN A 28 16.90 4.53 8.28
N ASP A 29 16.68 5.83 8.03
CA ASP A 29 15.75 6.66 8.83
C ASP A 29 14.31 6.21 8.60
N ALA A 30 13.91 5.96 7.36
CA ALA A 30 12.57 5.45 7.05
C ALA A 30 12.29 4.06 7.65
N ALA A 31 13.32 3.21 7.80
CA ALA A 31 13.17 1.90 8.43
C ALA A 31 12.97 2.05 9.95
N GLN A 32 13.65 3.01 10.57
CA GLN A 32 13.46 3.34 11.98
C GLN A 32 12.06 3.90 12.24
N GLU A 33 11.58 4.81 11.39
CA GLU A 33 10.22 5.37 11.48
C GLU A 33 9.13 4.31 11.36
N LEU A 34 9.30 3.32 10.47
CA LEU A 34 8.38 2.19 10.33
C LEU A 34 8.59 1.08 11.38
N GLY A 35 9.63 1.16 12.20
CA GLY A 35 9.96 0.12 13.19
C GLY A 35 10.35 -1.23 12.57
N VAL A 36 10.94 -1.23 11.37
CA VAL A 36 11.33 -2.45 10.64
C VAL A 36 12.84 -2.49 10.36
N SER A 37 13.34 -3.65 9.93
CA SER A 37 14.73 -3.75 9.46
C SER A 37 14.94 -2.98 8.15
N ARG A 38 16.16 -2.49 7.89
CA ARG A 38 16.52 -1.85 6.62
C ARG A 38 16.20 -2.74 5.40
N GLN A 39 16.44 -4.05 5.51
CA GLN A 39 16.11 -5.01 4.45
C GLN A 39 14.60 -5.11 4.23
N THR A 40 13.83 -5.14 5.33
CA THR A 40 12.36 -5.14 5.27
C THR A 40 11.83 -3.88 4.60
N LEU A 41 12.32 -2.69 4.96
CA LEU A 41 11.95 -1.45 4.28
C LEU A 41 12.26 -1.53 2.78
N GLY A 42 13.47 -1.98 2.41
CA GLY A 42 13.84 -2.13 1.00
C GLY A 42 12.86 -3.00 0.21
N ASN A 43 12.39 -4.10 0.82
CA ASN A 43 11.38 -4.97 0.22
C ASN A 43 10.02 -4.27 0.09
N ILE A 44 9.57 -3.57 1.15
CA ILE A 44 8.31 -2.84 1.16
C ILE A 44 8.29 -1.77 0.06
N VAL A 45 9.34 -0.93 0.00
CA VAL A 45 9.47 0.12 -1.01
C VAL A 45 9.47 -0.46 -2.42
N SER A 46 10.21 -1.56 -2.64
CA SER A 46 10.25 -2.23 -3.95
C SER A 46 8.88 -2.76 -4.36
N ALA A 47 8.15 -3.40 -3.44
CA ALA A 47 6.80 -3.91 -3.69
C ALA A 47 5.82 -2.77 -3.99
N ALA A 48 5.86 -1.70 -3.18
CA ALA A 48 5.01 -0.53 -3.33
C ALA A 48 5.20 0.13 -4.70
N ARG A 49 6.46 0.39 -5.12
CA ARG A 49 6.75 0.96 -6.44
C ARG A 49 6.29 0.07 -7.58
N HIS A 50 6.46 -1.25 -7.45
CA HIS A 50 6.01 -2.19 -8.48
C HIS A 50 4.48 -2.16 -8.65
N LYS A 51 3.74 -2.11 -7.54
CA LYS A 51 2.28 -2.00 -7.56
C LYS A 51 1.81 -0.69 -8.18
N VAL A 52 2.39 0.43 -7.76
CA VAL A 52 2.08 1.76 -8.31
C VAL A 52 2.38 1.79 -9.81
N ALA A 53 3.57 1.35 -10.23
CA ALA A 53 3.94 1.31 -11.64
C ALA A 53 2.99 0.39 -12.44
N SER A 54 2.66 -0.78 -11.90
CA SER A 54 1.73 -1.72 -12.53
C SER A 54 0.34 -1.10 -12.72
N ALA A 55 -0.16 -0.41 -11.71
CA ALA A 55 -1.46 0.23 -11.77
C ALA A 55 -1.49 1.34 -12.83
N LEU A 56 -0.47 2.20 -12.85
CA LEU A 56 -0.36 3.28 -13.83
C LEU A 56 -0.21 2.77 -15.27
N VAL A 57 0.61 1.73 -15.48
CA VAL A 57 0.87 1.18 -16.83
C VAL A 57 -0.34 0.39 -17.36
N LYS A 58 -1.06 -0.33 -16.49
CA LYS A 58 -2.20 -1.16 -16.88
C LYS A 58 -3.54 -0.43 -16.81
N GLY A 59 -3.57 0.83 -16.34
CA GLY A 59 -4.81 1.58 -16.16
C GLY A 59 -5.70 1.04 -15.04
N MET A 60 -5.11 0.45 -14.01
CA MET A 60 -5.82 -0.10 -12.85
C MET A 60 -6.05 0.98 -11.79
N ALA A 61 -7.12 0.84 -11.01
CA ALA A 61 -7.33 1.66 -9.84
C ALA A 61 -6.33 1.26 -8.74
N LEU A 62 -5.71 2.24 -8.07
CA LEU A 62 -4.89 1.99 -6.89
C LEU A 62 -5.78 2.07 -5.66
N GLU A 63 -5.97 0.97 -4.95
CA GLU A 63 -6.76 0.93 -3.72
C GLU A 63 -5.85 1.02 -2.51
N LEU A 64 -6.08 2.02 -1.66
CA LEU A 64 -5.32 2.19 -0.43
C LEU A 64 -6.06 1.47 0.71
N ASP A 65 -5.37 0.57 1.41
CA ASP A 65 -5.84 0.05 2.69
C ASP A 65 -5.65 1.11 3.78
N SER A 66 -6.39 2.21 3.66
CA SER A 66 -6.55 3.18 4.75
C SER A 66 -7.50 2.55 5.76
N VAL A 67 -7.11 2.45 7.02
CA VAL A 67 -7.98 1.99 8.11
C VAL A 67 -9.18 2.94 8.24
N ALA A 68 -10.25 2.65 7.49
CA ALA A 68 -11.64 3.08 7.70
C ALA A 68 -12.53 2.47 6.60
N LYS A 69 -12.57 1.14 6.46
CA LYS A 69 -13.80 0.50 5.99
C LYS A 69 -14.62 0.18 7.26
N PRO A 70 -15.72 0.90 7.58
CA PRO A 70 -16.71 0.30 8.47
C PRO A 70 -17.13 -1.01 7.82
N ASN A 71 -17.03 -2.08 8.59
CA ASN A 71 -17.42 -3.43 8.21
C ASN A 71 -18.77 -3.38 7.48
N ASN A 72 -18.82 -3.76 6.20
CA ASN A 72 -20.11 -4.11 5.62
C ASN A 72 -20.43 -5.52 6.11
N GLU A 73 -21.44 -5.55 6.98
CA GLU A 73 -22.02 -6.72 7.61
C GLU A 73 -22.30 -7.81 6.57
N LYS A 74 -21.65 -8.97 6.71
CA LYS A 74 -22.32 -10.20 6.27
C LYS A 74 -23.25 -10.58 7.40
N GLU A 75 -24.52 -10.21 7.26
CA GLU A 75 -25.61 -10.72 8.09
C GLU A 75 -25.47 -12.24 8.25
N PRO A 76 -25.66 -12.79 9.46
CA PRO A 76 -25.72 -14.23 9.64
C PRO A 76 -27.04 -14.73 9.03
N SER A 77 -26.97 -15.38 7.87
CA SER A 77 -28.03 -16.29 7.43
C SER A 77 -28.00 -17.52 8.35
N CYS A 78 -28.68 -17.41 9.49
CA CYS A 78 -29.15 -18.58 10.24
C CYS A 78 -30.51 -18.96 9.64
N GLN A 79 -30.53 -20.02 8.84
CA GLN A 79 -31.72 -20.82 8.61
C GLN A 79 -31.69 -22.00 9.58
#